data_AF-A0A1V9YS73-F1
#
_entry.id   AF-A0A1V9YS73-F1
#
_cell.length_a   1.000
_cell.length_b   1.000
_cell.length_c   1.000
_cell.angle_alpha   90.00
_cell.angle_beta   90.00
_cell.angle_gamma   90.00
#
_symmetry.space_group_name_H-M   'P 1'
#
loop_
_entity.id
_entity.type
_entity.pdbx_description
1 polymer ?
#
loop_
_entity_poly.entity_id
_entity_poly.type
_entity_poly.pdbx_seq_one_letter_code
_entity_poly.pdbx_strand_id
1 'polypeptide(L)'
;MTRFSTLRKYVGPLYVVMTVALGFIFLLESSPYLESRSFWPAYASLGIEETLIQSFSSQLTLSSVVEEFDLLSTAHLISPVELPGINPAYPRLLMYQELTSLESAVQGLHTLEASKVNYMITQYCWADFGRKWSMAHTLLRQIRCENYKTNAAVYLEAVLRNINFGAWIDSAPGQFDSFIGDPIAQTPGGEAWVSTLRSHQWLSLRDEVALWKNFNLIYFQLAYSNQYQIGIEEKISTENAL
;
A
#
# COMPACT_ATOMS: atom_id res chain seq x y z
N MET A 1 42.96 52.58 44.33
CA MET A 1 42.55 51.59 43.31
C MET A 1 41.21 51.00 43.73
N THR A 2 40.15 51.28 42.97
CA THR A 2 38.75 51.08 43.37
C THR A 2 38.35 49.61 43.37
N ARG A 3 37.65 49.14 44.41
CA ARG A 3 37.10 47.77 44.56
C ARG A 3 36.35 47.26 43.31
N PHE A 4 35.73 48.17 42.57
CA PHE A 4 35.05 47.93 41.29
C PHE A 4 35.98 47.39 40.20
N SER A 5 37.24 47.85 40.15
CA SER A 5 38.23 47.40 39.17
C SER A 5 38.69 45.97 39.44
N THR A 6 38.75 45.58 40.72
CA THR A 6 39.10 44.22 41.15
C THR A 6 37.94 43.25 40.93
N LEU A 7 36.70 43.67 41.20
CA LEU A 7 35.49 42.86 40.95
C LEU A 7 35.36 42.50 39.46
N ARG A 8 35.58 43.48 38.58
CA ARG A 8 35.47 43.31 37.12
C ARG A 8 36.51 42.34 36.54
N LYS A 9 37.68 42.20 37.19
CA LYS A 9 38.73 41.24 36.80
C LYS A 9 38.35 39.78 37.05
N TYR A 10 37.48 39.49 38.00
CA TYR A 10 37.07 38.12 38.35
C TYR A 10 35.69 37.75 37.81
N VAL A 11 34.76 38.70 37.73
CA VAL A 11 33.38 38.45 37.26
C VAL A 11 33.34 38.04 35.78
N GLY A 12 34.16 38.64 34.92
CA GLY A 12 34.21 38.30 33.49
C GLY A 12 34.66 36.85 33.22
N PRO A 13 35.83 36.43 33.73
CA PRO A 13 36.28 35.05 33.61
C PRO A 13 35.32 34.04 34.24
N LEU A 14 34.76 34.35 35.42
CA LEU A 14 33.77 33.49 36.09
C LEU A 14 32.51 33.32 35.23
N TYR A 15 32.02 34.41 34.65
CA TYR A 15 30.88 34.38 33.73
C TYR A 15 31.16 33.46 32.53
N VAL A 16 32.32 33.62 31.88
CA VAL A 16 32.70 32.77 30.73
C VAL A 16 32.77 31.29 31.11
N VAL A 17 33.41 30.97 32.25
CA VAL A 17 33.49 29.58 32.73
C VAL A 17 32.10 29.03 33.04
N MET A 18 31.22 29.81 33.68
CA MET A 18 29.85 29.39 33.96
C MET A 18 29.02 29.20 32.68
N THR A 19 29.13 30.10 31.70
CA THR A 19 28.38 29.95 30.44
C THR A 19 28.84 28.73 29.64
N VAL A 20 30.15 28.44 29.65
CA VAL A 20 30.69 27.24 29.02
C VAL A 20 30.21 25.99 29.75
N ALA A 21 30.27 25.98 31.09
CA ALA A 21 29.77 24.87 31.90
C ALA A 21 28.27 24.60 31.68
N LEU A 22 27.44 25.64 31.62
CA LEU A 22 26.02 25.54 31.31
C LEU A 22 25.78 24.98 29.89
N GLY A 23 26.61 25.36 28.93
CA GLY A 23 26.58 24.79 27.58
C GLY A 23 26.88 23.29 27.57
N PHE A 24 27.89 22.84 28.32
CA PHE A 24 28.19 21.41 28.48
C PHE A 24 27.06 20.65 29.15
N ILE A 25 26.48 21.19 30.23
CA ILE A 25 25.34 20.57 30.91
C ILE A 25 24.15 20.44 29.94
N PHE A 26 23.84 21.50 29.18
CA PHE A 26 22.77 21.46 28.20
C PHE A 26 22.99 20.37 27.13
N LEU A 27 24.22 20.25 26.60
CA LEU A 27 24.53 19.23 25.61
C LEU A 27 24.43 17.81 26.18
N LEU A 28 24.84 17.60 27.43
CA LEU A 28 24.72 16.29 28.09
C LEU A 28 23.26 15.89 28.31
N GLU A 29 22.43 16.82 28.76
CA GLU A 29 21.00 16.57 28.98
C GLU A 29 20.21 16.43 27.67
N SER A 30 20.59 17.18 26.61
CA SER A 30 19.91 17.12 25.31
C SER A 30 20.39 15.96 24.43
N SER A 31 21.62 15.47 24.60
CA SER A 31 22.19 14.36 23.82
C SER A 31 21.26 13.16 23.63
N PRO A 32 20.59 12.60 24.67
CA PRO A 32 19.71 11.45 24.48
C PRO A 32 18.46 11.76 23.65
N TYR A 33 18.01 13.02 23.59
CA TYR A 33 16.86 13.45 22.79
C TYR A 33 17.23 13.73 21.33
N LEU A 34 18.52 13.96 21.03
CA LEU A 34 19.00 14.23 19.69
C LEU A 34 19.28 12.95 18.88
N GLU A 35 19.01 11.77 19.44
CA GLU A 35 19.14 10.49 18.73
C GLU A 35 18.11 10.32 17.59
N SER A 36 16.96 10.99 17.68
CA SER A 36 15.89 10.90 16.68
C SER A 36 15.24 12.26 16.38
N ARG A 37 14.51 12.33 15.26
CA ARG A 37 13.72 13.52 14.90
C ARG A 37 12.48 13.71 15.78
N SER A 38 12.04 12.67 16.48
CA SER A 38 10.88 12.70 17.37
C SER A 38 11.21 13.26 18.75
N PHE A 39 12.48 13.60 19.03
CA PHE A 39 12.95 14.02 20.36
C PHE A 39 12.53 13.02 21.45
N TRP A 40 12.48 11.73 21.13
CA TRP A 40 12.23 10.69 22.12
C TRP A 40 13.58 10.34 22.77
N PRO A 41 13.72 10.44 24.11
CA PRO A 41 14.99 10.14 24.76
C PRO A 41 15.42 8.70 24.51
N ALA A 42 16.70 8.50 24.20
CA ALA A 42 17.34 7.20 24.04
C ALA A 42 16.69 6.32 22.95
N TYR A 43 16.17 6.94 21.88
CA TYR A 43 15.39 6.27 20.84
C TYR A 43 16.15 5.13 20.15
N ALA A 44 17.42 5.36 19.80
CA ALA A 44 18.26 4.37 19.15
C ALA A 44 18.84 3.39 20.18
N SER A 45 19.28 3.90 21.33
CA SER A 45 19.90 3.09 22.38
C SER A 45 18.94 2.11 23.05
N LEU A 46 17.63 2.41 23.10
CA LEU A 46 16.59 1.51 23.61
C LEU A 46 15.91 0.66 22.53
N GLY A 47 16.26 0.82 21.25
CA GLY A 47 15.63 0.07 20.16
C GLY A 47 14.14 0.37 20.00
N ILE A 48 13.73 1.63 20.23
CA ILE A 48 12.32 2.03 20.21
C ILE A 48 11.71 1.82 18.82
N GLU A 49 12.46 2.09 17.75
CA GLU A 49 12.02 1.86 16.37
C GLU A 49 11.60 0.42 16.11
N GLU A 50 12.46 -0.54 16.45
CA GLU A 50 12.19 -1.97 16.26
C GLU A 50 10.99 -2.42 17.09
N THR A 51 10.91 -1.95 18.34
CA THR A 51 9.81 -2.25 19.26
C THR A 51 8.48 -1.74 18.73
N LEU A 52 8.45 -0.51 18.19
CA LEU A 52 7.25 0.07 17.56
C LEU A 52 6.83 -0.75 16.35
N ILE A 53 7.75 -1.00 15.41
CA ILE A 53 7.46 -1.75 14.18
C ILE A 53 6.90 -3.13 14.52
N GLN A 54 7.51 -3.84 15.48
CA GLN A 54 7.05 -5.17 15.89
C GLN A 54 5.67 -5.13 16.54
N SER A 55 5.42 -4.15 17.42
CA SER A 55 4.14 -4.01 18.13
C SER A 55 2.99 -3.69 17.17
N PHE A 56 3.23 -2.79 16.19
CA PHE A 56 2.25 -2.51 15.14
C PHE A 56 2.06 -3.71 14.21
N SER A 57 3.14 -4.36 13.76
CA SER A 57 3.06 -5.51 12.85
C SER A 57 2.30 -6.69 13.48
N SER A 58 2.51 -6.97 14.77
CA SER A 58 1.78 -8.04 15.47
C SER A 58 0.29 -7.71 15.58
N GLN A 59 -0.03 -6.46 15.87
CA GLN A 59 -1.41 -6.02 16.01
C GLN A 59 -2.14 -6.07 14.67
N LEU A 60 -1.53 -5.54 13.61
CA LEU A 60 -2.09 -5.50 12.26
C LEU A 60 -2.31 -6.91 11.68
N THR A 61 -1.48 -7.87 12.06
CA THR A 61 -1.68 -9.29 11.70
C THR A 61 -2.94 -9.89 12.34
N LEU A 62 -3.33 -9.41 13.52
CA LEU A 62 -4.48 -9.92 14.29
C LEU A 62 -5.77 -9.17 13.97
N SER A 63 -5.70 -7.87 13.71
CA SER A 63 -6.84 -7.02 13.37
C SER A 63 -6.40 -5.85 12.48
N SER A 64 -7.08 -5.65 11.35
CA SER A 64 -6.88 -4.50 10.47
C SER A 64 -7.55 -3.22 10.98
N VAL A 65 -8.41 -3.32 12.00
CA VAL A 65 -9.08 -2.16 12.64
C VAL A 65 -8.73 -2.12 14.12
N VAL A 66 -8.14 -1.00 14.55
CA VAL A 66 -7.80 -0.73 15.95
C VAL A 66 -8.28 0.67 16.28
N GLU A 67 -9.25 0.80 17.17
CA GLU A 67 -9.76 2.11 17.61
C GLU A 67 -8.79 2.81 18.58
N GLU A 68 -8.04 2.05 19.38
CA GLU A 68 -7.07 2.57 20.33
C GLU A 68 -5.87 1.62 20.45
N PHE A 69 -4.66 2.13 20.23
CA PHE A 69 -3.43 1.37 20.30
C PHE A 69 -2.69 1.71 21.60
N ASP A 70 -2.75 0.81 22.57
CA ASP A 70 -2.02 0.94 23.83
C ASP A 70 -0.60 0.41 23.70
N LEU A 71 0.34 1.34 23.47
CA LEU A 71 1.78 1.09 23.42
C LEU A 71 2.34 0.41 24.69
N LEU A 72 1.67 0.58 25.84
CA LEU A 72 2.13 0.08 27.14
C LEU A 72 1.50 -1.28 27.50
N SER A 73 0.70 -1.85 26.60
CA SER A 73 0.06 -3.14 26.82
C SER A 73 1.09 -4.24 27.03
N THR A 74 0.89 -5.04 28.07
CA THR A 74 1.75 -6.19 28.39
C THR A 74 1.68 -7.29 27.33
N ALA A 75 0.71 -7.24 26.41
CA ALA A 75 0.64 -8.12 25.25
C ALA A 75 1.86 -7.98 24.32
N HIS A 76 2.46 -6.78 24.25
CA HIS A 76 3.64 -6.52 23.44
C HIS A 76 4.93 -7.13 24.04
N LEU A 77 4.94 -7.45 25.33
CA LEU A 77 6.06 -8.09 26.02
C LEU A 77 6.21 -9.58 25.69
N ILE A 78 5.20 -10.19 25.05
CA ILE A 78 5.15 -11.63 24.72
C ILE A 78 5.61 -11.89 23.28
N SER A 79 5.85 -10.84 22.48
CA SER A 79 6.26 -11.02 21.09
C SER A 79 7.70 -11.54 21.05
N PRO A 80 7.95 -12.75 20.51
CA PRO A 80 9.29 -13.26 20.39
C PRO A 80 10.06 -12.36 19.41
N VAL A 81 11.11 -11.73 19.92
CA VAL A 81 12.10 -10.91 19.20
C VAL A 81 12.74 -11.64 18.00
N GLU A 82 12.47 -12.93 17.83
CA GLU A 82 13.21 -13.83 16.94
C GLU A 82 12.81 -13.79 15.45
N LEU A 83 11.75 -13.08 15.06
CA LEU A 83 11.41 -12.90 13.63
C LEU A 83 11.18 -11.41 13.31
N PRO A 84 12.24 -10.64 13.01
CA PRO A 84 12.08 -9.32 12.43
C PRO A 84 11.39 -9.46 11.07
N GLY A 85 10.09 -9.14 11.00
CA GLY A 85 9.37 -9.12 9.74
C GLY A 85 7.86 -9.20 9.86
N ILE A 86 7.19 -8.69 8.83
CA ILE A 86 5.75 -8.84 8.65
C ILE A 86 5.45 -10.32 8.34
N ASN A 87 4.43 -10.88 8.98
CA ASN A 87 3.98 -12.25 8.67
C ASN A 87 3.64 -12.35 7.17
N PRO A 88 4.28 -13.24 6.38
CA PRO A 88 4.04 -13.32 4.94
C PRO A 88 2.61 -13.76 4.57
N ALA A 89 1.85 -14.31 5.53
CA ALA A 89 0.43 -14.59 5.36
C ALA A 89 -0.44 -13.33 5.44
N TYR A 90 -0.02 -12.28 6.13
CA TYR A 90 -0.81 -11.08 6.36
C TYR A 90 -1.19 -10.33 5.06
N PRO A 91 -0.26 -10.02 4.14
CA PRO A 91 -0.62 -9.38 2.86
C PRO A 91 -1.55 -10.25 2.01
N ARG A 92 -1.43 -11.58 2.12
CA ARG A 92 -2.29 -12.53 1.41
C ARG A 92 -3.70 -12.57 2.00
N LEU A 93 -3.82 -12.52 3.33
CA LEU A 93 -5.10 -12.41 4.03
C LEU A 93 -5.85 -11.18 3.54
N LEU A 94 -5.17 -10.02 3.55
CA LEU A 94 -5.75 -8.77 3.08
C LEU A 94 -6.21 -8.86 1.63
N MET A 95 -5.33 -9.27 0.71
CA MET A 95 -5.66 -9.30 -0.73
C MET A 95 -6.76 -10.32 -1.09
N TYR A 96 -6.77 -11.49 -0.45
CA TYR A 96 -7.68 -12.58 -0.84
C TYR A 96 -8.96 -12.65 -0.01
N GLN A 97 -9.04 -11.97 1.14
CA GLN A 97 -10.22 -12.00 2.01
C GLN A 97 -10.79 -10.61 2.29
N GLU A 98 -9.97 -9.66 2.74
CA GLU A 98 -10.48 -8.36 3.22
C GLU A 98 -10.71 -7.33 2.09
N LEU A 99 -9.77 -7.22 1.14
CA LEU A 99 -9.78 -6.23 0.06
C LEU A 99 -10.47 -6.74 -1.22
N THR A 100 -11.54 -7.52 -1.05
CA THR A 100 -12.28 -8.16 -2.16
C THR A 100 -13.52 -7.39 -2.60
N SER A 101 -13.80 -6.24 -2.00
CA SER A 101 -14.92 -5.38 -2.42
C SER A 101 -14.66 -4.72 -3.77
N LEU A 102 -15.72 -4.27 -4.45
CA LEU A 102 -15.56 -3.58 -5.73
C LEU A 102 -14.88 -2.23 -5.53
N GLU A 103 -15.22 -1.56 -4.43
CA GLU A 103 -14.69 -0.27 -4.03
C GLU A 103 -13.17 -0.36 -3.79
N SER A 104 -12.69 -1.35 -3.03
CA SER A 104 -11.25 -1.55 -2.79
C SER A 104 -10.52 -1.94 -4.08
N ALA A 105 -11.13 -2.73 -4.95
CA ALA A 105 -10.53 -3.14 -6.20
C ALA A 105 -10.37 -2.00 -7.21
N VAL A 106 -11.42 -1.20 -7.42
CA VAL A 106 -11.36 -0.03 -8.32
C VAL A 106 -10.31 0.96 -7.82
N GLN A 107 -10.30 1.26 -6.52
CA GLN A 107 -9.29 2.12 -5.91
C GLN A 107 -7.88 1.56 -6.10
N GLY A 108 -7.69 0.26 -5.82
CA GLY A 108 -6.42 -0.42 -5.99
C GLY A 108 -5.90 -0.35 -7.43
N LEU A 109 -6.77 -0.63 -8.41
CA LEU A 109 -6.43 -0.57 -9.84
C LEU A 109 -6.03 0.84 -10.29
N HIS A 110 -6.71 1.90 -9.81
CA HIS A 110 -6.36 3.30 -10.13
C HIS A 110 -4.97 3.68 -9.65
N THR A 111 -4.51 3.10 -8.54
CA THR A 111 -3.18 3.33 -7.98
C THR A 111 -2.12 2.34 -8.47
N LEU A 112 -2.53 1.30 -9.19
CA LEU A 112 -1.64 0.23 -9.63
C LEU A 112 -0.71 0.74 -10.73
N GLU A 113 0.59 0.60 -10.50
CA GLU A 113 1.59 0.91 -11.53
C GLU A 113 1.37 0.00 -12.75
N ALA A 114 1.38 0.58 -13.94
CA ALA A 114 1.12 -0.14 -15.19
C ALA A 114 1.99 -1.40 -15.37
N SER A 115 3.27 -1.35 -14.94
CA SER A 115 4.17 -2.50 -14.99
C SER A 115 3.69 -3.70 -14.14
N LYS A 116 2.90 -3.45 -13.09
CA LYS A 116 2.42 -4.46 -12.13
C LYS A 116 1.14 -5.16 -12.56
N VAL A 117 0.43 -4.63 -13.55
CA VAL A 117 -0.82 -5.21 -14.09
C VAL A 117 -0.61 -6.67 -14.55
N ASN A 118 0.53 -6.94 -15.21
CA ASN A 118 0.88 -8.28 -15.70
C ASN A 118 1.16 -9.30 -14.59
N TYR A 119 1.35 -8.85 -13.36
CA TYR A 119 1.61 -9.69 -12.19
C TYR A 119 0.33 -10.03 -11.42
N MET A 120 -0.82 -9.47 -11.83
CA MET A 120 -2.11 -9.84 -11.26
C MET A 120 -2.48 -11.26 -11.70
N ILE A 121 -2.56 -12.15 -10.73
CA ILE A 121 -2.90 -13.54 -11.01
C ILE A 121 -4.41 -13.68 -11.11
N THR A 122 -4.90 -13.71 -12.34
CA THR A 122 -6.28 -14.05 -12.66
C THR A 122 -6.33 -14.86 -13.94
N GLN A 123 -7.36 -15.68 -14.06
CA GLN A 123 -7.66 -16.41 -15.29
C GLN A 123 -8.92 -15.79 -15.89
N TYR A 124 -8.72 -14.84 -16.79
CA TYR A 124 -9.81 -14.15 -17.47
C TYR A 124 -10.74 -15.14 -18.17
N CYS A 125 -12.03 -14.96 -17.92
CA CYS A 125 -13.11 -15.73 -18.50
C CYS A 125 -13.74 -14.98 -19.68
N TRP A 126 -13.82 -13.65 -19.58
CA TRP A 126 -14.40 -12.79 -20.62
C TRP A 126 -13.56 -11.54 -20.83
N ALA A 127 -13.58 -11.04 -22.06
CA ALA A 127 -12.94 -9.76 -22.37
C ALA A 127 -13.80 -8.59 -21.87
N ASP A 128 -15.11 -8.63 -22.06
CA ASP A 128 -16.06 -7.55 -21.76
C ASP A 128 -17.08 -7.91 -20.67
N PHE A 129 -17.65 -6.90 -20.03
CA PHE A 129 -18.71 -7.10 -19.02
C PHE A 129 -19.98 -7.77 -19.56
N GLY A 130 -20.27 -7.56 -20.85
CA GLY A 130 -21.39 -8.18 -21.55
C GLY A 130 -21.20 -9.68 -21.83
N ARG A 131 -20.02 -10.24 -21.54
CA ARG A 131 -19.65 -11.63 -21.83
C ARG A 131 -19.78 -12.00 -23.31
N LYS A 132 -19.62 -11.03 -24.22
CA LYS A 132 -19.67 -11.26 -25.68
C LYS A 132 -18.45 -12.05 -26.16
N TRP A 133 -17.28 -11.76 -25.60
CA TRP A 133 -16.03 -12.41 -25.99
C TRP A 133 -15.52 -13.29 -24.86
N SER A 134 -15.57 -14.60 -25.07
CA SER A 134 -14.96 -15.58 -24.17
C SER A 134 -13.44 -15.60 -24.33
N MET A 135 -12.74 -15.68 -23.20
CA MET A 135 -11.28 -15.86 -23.14
C MET A 135 -10.86 -17.25 -22.64
N ALA A 136 -11.82 -18.12 -22.34
CA ALA A 136 -11.52 -19.48 -21.90
C ALA A 136 -10.91 -20.31 -23.05
N HIS A 137 -9.75 -20.91 -22.81
CA HIS A 137 -9.04 -21.72 -23.81
C HIS A 137 -9.67 -23.11 -24.06
N THR A 138 -10.66 -23.54 -23.28
CA THR A 138 -11.42 -24.78 -23.50
C THR A 138 -12.90 -24.62 -23.11
N LEU A 139 -13.76 -25.45 -23.71
CA LEU A 139 -15.19 -25.51 -23.37
C LEU A 139 -15.41 -25.82 -21.88
N LEU A 140 -14.67 -26.78 -21.32
CA LEU A 140 -14.76 -27.13 -19.90
C LEU A 140 -14.37 -25.96 -18.99
N ARG A 141 -13.38 -25.15 -19.40
CA ARG A 141 -13.03 -23.91 -18.68
C ARG A 141 -14.15 -22.88 -18.80
N GLN A 142 -14.77 -22.72 -19.96
CA GLN A 142 -15.91 -21.80 -20.12
C GLN A 142 -17.09 -22.19 -19.23
N ILE A 143 -17.42 -23.48 -19.13
CA ILE A 143 -18.47 -23.98 -18.22
C ILE A 143 -18.11 -23.64 -16.77
N ARG A 144 -16.83 -23.79 -16.37
CA ARG A 144 -16.37 -23.42 -15.04
C ARG A 144 -16.47 -21.91 -14.78
N CYS A 145 -16.20 -21.09 -15.80
CA CYS A 145 -16.29 -19.63 -15.70
C CYS A 145 -17.66 -19.15 -15.27
N GLU A 146 -18.74 -19.86 -15.60
CA GLU A 146 -20.11 -19.52 -15.16
C GLU A 146 -20.25 -19.46 -13.63
N ASN A 147 -19.45 -20.23 -12.88
CA ASN A 147 -19.42 -20.19 -11.42
C ASN A 147 -18.78 -18.90 -10.86
N TYR A 148 -18.03 -18.16 -11.69
CA TYR A 148 -17.29 -16.95 -11.33
C TYR A 148 -17.84 -15.69 -12.01
N LYS A 149 -19.01 -15.76 -12.65
CA LYS A 149 -19.58 -14.64 -13.41
C LYS A 149 -19.86 -13.38 -12.58
N THR A 150 -19.96 -13.48 -11.26
CA THR A 150 -20.14 -12.36 -10.34
C THR A 150 -18.81 -11.79 -9.81
N ASN A 151 -17.68 -12.43 -10.11
CA ASN A 151 -16.33 -11.94 -9.77
C ASN A 151 -15.84 -10.99 -10.87
N ALA A 152 -15.65 -9.71 -10.56
CA ALA A 152 -15.13 -8.74 -11.50
C ALA A 152 -13.69 -9.06 -11.98
N ALA A 153 -12.90 -9.78 -11.18
CA ALA A 153 -11.51 -10.10 -11.51
C ALA A 153 -11.35 -11.05 -12.70
N VAL A 154 -12.40 -11.76 -13.13
CA VAL A 154 -12.35 -12.63 -14.32
C VAL A 154 -12.74 -11.92 -15.62
N TYR A 155 -13.05 -10.61 -15.55
CA TYR A 155 -13.37 -9.77 -16.70
C TYR A 155 -12.18 -8.87 -17.02
N LEU A 156 -11.61 -9.01 -18.22
CA LEU A 156 -10.45 -8.23 -18.61
C LEU A 156 -10.76 -6.72 -18.66
N GLU A 157 -11.94 -6.35 -19.14
CA GLU A 157 -12.42 -4.97 -19.19
C GLU A 157 -12.39 -4.30 -17.81
N ALA A 158 -12.72 -5.00 -16.72
CA ALA A 158 -12.68 -4.44 -15.36
C ALA A 158 -11.29 -3.93 -14.99
N VAL A 159 -10.26 -4.65 -15.39
CA VAL A 159 -8.87 -4.25 -15.18
C VAL A 159 -8.49 -3.13 -16.13
N LEU A 160 -8.63 -3.33 -17.44
CA LEU A 160 -8.05 -2.44 -18.45
C LEU A 160 -8.64 -1.02 -18.43
N ARG A 161 -9.90 -0.87 -18.03
CA ARG A 161 -10.56 0.44 -17.90
C ARG A 161 -10.24 1.20 -16.60
N ASN A 162 -9.56 0.54 -15.65
CA ASN A 162 -9.22 1.10 -14.34
C ASN A 162 -7.70 1.20 -14.12
N ILE A 163 -6.91 1.08 -15.17
CA ILE A 163 -5.46 1.25 -15.14
C ILE A 163 -5.05 2.32 -16.15
N ASN A 164 -3.80 2.78 -16.07
CA ASN A 164 -3.24 3.61 -17.13
C ASN A 164 -2.97 2.72 -18.35
N PHE A 165 -3.99 2.55 -19.18
CA PHE A 165 -3.97 1.63 -20.32
C PHE A 165 -2.88 1.97 -21.34
N GLY A 166 -2.65 3.27 -21.59
CA GLY A 166 -1.56 3.72 -22.47
C GLY A 166 -0.19 3.27 -21.95
N ALA A 167 0.12 3.58 -20.69
CA ALA A 167 1.38 3.17 -20.07
C ALA A 167 1.54 1.64 -20.00
N TRP A 168 0.43 0.90 -19.83
CA TRP A 168 0.46 -0.57 -19.85
C TRP A 168 0.76 -1.12 -21.24
N ILE A 169 0.11 -0.62 -22.29
CA ILE A 169 0.42 -0.99 -23.69
C ILE A 169 1.89 -0.69 -24.00
N ASP A 170 2.40 0.47 -23.60
CA ASP A 170 3.78 0.88 -23.85
C ASP A 170 4.80 -0.04 -23.15
N SER A 171 4.41 -0.71 -22.04
CA SER A 171 5.27 -1.67 -21.34
C SER A 171 5.51 -2.98 -22.10
N ALA A 172 4.58 -3.35 -22.99
CA ALA A 172 4.67 -4.54 -23.85
C ALA A 172 4.06 -4.26 -25.23
N PRO A 173 4.71 -3.42 -26.06
CA PRO A 173 4.12 -2.90 -27.29
C PRO A 173 3.64 -4.01 -28.24
N GLY A 174 2.43 -3.86 -28.77
CA GLY A 174 1.85 -4.75 -29.77
C GLY A 174 1.33 -6.10 -29.26
N GLN A 175 1.57 -6.49 -28.00
CA GLN A 175 1.05 -7.77 -27.48
C GLN A 175 -0.46 -7.75 -27.31
N PHE A 176 -1.00 -6.71 -26.67
CA PHE A 176 -2.45 -6.57 -26.51
C PHE A 176 -3.15 -6.55 -27.87
N ASP A 177 -2.64 -5.76 -28.82
CA ASP A 177 -3.21 -5.61 -30.16
C ASP A 177 -3.22 -6.95 -30.89
N SER A 178 -2.07 -7.64 -30.95
CA SER A 178 -1.94 -8.89 -31.70
C SER A 178 -2.80 -10.03 -31.13
N PHE A 179 -2.92 -10.14 -29.81
CA PHE A 179 -3.55 -11.31 -29.17
C PHE A 179 -4.99 -11.08 -28.70
N ILE A 180 -5.41 -9.84 -28.49
CA ILE A 180 -6.73 -9.52 -27.89
C ILE A 180 -7.44 -8.45 -28.70
N GLY A 181 -6.81 -7.29 -28.89
CA GLY A 181 -7.40 -6.11 -29.53
C GLY A 181 -7.85 -6.39 -30.97
N ASP A 182 -6.94 -6.75 -31.85
CA ASP A 182 -7.21 -6.95 -33.29
C ASP A 182 -8.16 -8.12 -33.55
N PRO A 183 -8.04 -9.29 -32.89
CA PRO A 183 -9.00 -10.37 -33.05
C PRO A 183 -10.42 -9.96 -32.63
N ILE A 184 -10.57 -9.23 -31.52
CA ILE A 184 -11.88 -8.74 -31.07
C ILE A 184 -12.40 -7.66 -32.02
N ALA A 185 -11.55 -6.75 -32.49
CA ALA A 185 -11.94 -5.66 -33.39
C ALA A 185 -12.60 -6.15 -34.69
N GLN A 186 -12.23 -7.34 -35.17
CA GLN A 186 -12.81 -7.97 -36.36
C GLN A 186 -14.22 -8.55 -36.15
N THR A 187 -14.71 -8.58 -34.91
CA THR A 187 -16.05 -9.09 -34.57
C THR A 187 -17.07 -7.95 -34.46
N PRO A 188 -18.39 -8.25 -34.59
CA PRO A 188 -19.43 -7.22 -34.48
C PRO A 188 -19.38 -6.44 -33.16
N GLY A 189 -19.14 -5.14 -33.24
CA GLY A 189 -19.04 -4.24 -32.08
C GLY A 189 -17.71 -4.28 -31.32
N GLY A 190 -16.75 -5.09 -31.76
CA GLY A 190 -15.44 -5.20 -31.10
C GLY A 190 -14.55 -3.99 -31.33
N GLU A 191 -14.57 -3.39 -32.53
CA GLU A 191 -13.83 -2.14 -32.81
C GLU A 191 -14.26 -1.02 -31.84
N ALA A 192 -15.56 -0.89 -31.61
CA ALA A 192 -16.10 0.07 -30.64
C ALA A 192 -15.56 -0.22 -29.24
N TRP A 193 -15.58 -1.48 -28.77
CA TRP A 193 -15.05 -1.85 -27.45
C TRP A 193 -13.55 -1.54 -27.32
N VAL A 194 -12.71 -1.89 -28.30
CA VAL A 194 -11.28 -1.55 -28.29
C VAL A 194 -11.08 -0.03 -28.29
N SER A 195 -11.86 0.71 -29.08
CA SER A 195 -11.80 2.18 -29.09
C SER A 195 -12.17 2.79 -27.74
N THR A 196 -13.14 2.20 -27.03
CA THR A 196 -13.50 2.65 -25.67
C THR A 196 -12.37 2.42 -24.69
N LEU A 197 -11.66 1.29 -24.74
CA LEU A 197 -10.48 1.06 -23.89
C LEU A 197 -9.34 2.05 -24.17
N ARG A 198 -9.11 2.43 -25.43
CA ARG A 198 -8.06 3.39 -25.79
C ARG A 198 -8.39 4.83 -25.40
N SER A 199 -9.67 5.21 -25.46
CA SER A 199 -10.13 6.58 -25.21
C SER A 199 -10.76 6.77 -23.84
N HIS A 200 -10.76 5.73 -22.99
CA HIS A 200 -11.44 5.79 -21.70
C HIS A 200 -10.84 6.88 -20.82
N GLN A 201 -11.72 7.53 -20.06
CA GLN A 201 -11.37 8.33 -18.91
C GLN A 201 -11.90 7.60 -17.69
N TRP A 202 -11.11 7.56 -16.62
CA TRP A 202 -11.56 6.95 -15.38
C TRP A 202 -12.80 7.67 -14.87
N LEU A 203 -13.85 6.89 -14.61
CA LEU A 203 -15.01 7.38 -13.91
C LEU A 203 -14.67 7.62 -12.44
N SER A 204 -15.55 8.34 -11.74
CA SER A 204 -15.47 8.39 -10.28
C SER A 204 -15.60 6.96 -9.72
N LEU A 205 -14.93 6.67 -8.60
CA LEU A 205 -15.00 5.36 -7.95
C LEU A 205 -16.43 4.88 -7.78
N ARG A 206 -17.33 5.77 -7.35
CA ARG A 206 -18.75 5.47 -7.14
C ARG A 206 -19.45 5.05 -8.43
N ASP A 207 -19.22 5.78 -9.52
CA ASP A 207 -19.92 5.54 -10.78
C ASP A 207 -19.37 4.29 -11.49
N GLU A 208 -18.07 4.02 -11.36
CA GLU A 208 -17.45 2.79 -11.85
C GLU A 208 -17.98 1.55 -11.13
N VAL A 209 -18.06 1.60 -9.80
CA VAL A 209 -18.65 0.52 -8.99
C VAL A 209 -20.13 0.33 -9.32
N ALA A 210 -20.87 1.41 -9.55
CA ALA A 210 -22.27 1.33 -9.97
C ALA A 210 -22.41 0.64 -11.34
N LEU A 211 -21.50 0.93 -12.28
CA LEU A 211 -21.45 0.26 -13.56
C LEU A 211 -21.18 -1.24 -13.41
N TRP A 212 -20.20 -1.63 -12.58
CA TRP A 212 -19.91 -3.04 -12.32
C TRP A 212 -21.12 -3.77 -11.72
N LYS A 213 -21.81 -3.13 -10.77
CA LYS A 213 -23.05 -3.64 -10.15
C LYS A 213 -24.19 -3.81 -11.17
N ASN A 214 -24.30 -2.92 -12.17
CA ASN A 214 -25.28 -3.07 -13.25
C ASN A 214 -25.04 -4.33 -14.12
N PHE A 215 -23.81 -4.82 -14.17
CA PHE A 215 -23.47 -6.09 -14.81
C PHE A 215 -23.55 -7.32 -13.87
N ASN A 216 -24.10 -7.14 -12.66
CA ASN A 216 -24.20 -8.15 -11.59
C ASN A 216 -22.84 -8.65 -11.08
N LEU A 217 -21.82 -7.79 -11.11
CA LEU A 217 -20.55 -8.03 -10.44
C LEU A 217 -20.69 -7.64 -8.96
N ILE A 218 -20.14 -8.45 -8.06
CA ILE A 218 -20.40 -8.36 -6.61
C ILE A 218 -19.10 -8.25 -5.81
N TYR A 219 -18.04 -8.91 -6.26
CA TYR A 219 -16.73 -8.89 -5.61
C TYR A 219 -15.61 -8.93 -6.65
N PHE A 220 -14.39 -8.61 -6.23
CA PHE A 220 -13.18 -8.71 -7.03
C PHE A 220 -12.17 -9.52 -6.25
N GLN A 221 -11.92 -10.77 -6.68
CA GLN A 221 -10.97 -11.65 -6.02
C GLN A 221 -10.05 -12.29 -7.05
N LEU A 222 -8.76 -12.03 -6.88
CA LEU A 222 -7.71 -12.64 -7.69
C LEU A 222 -7.53 -14.14 -7.36
N ALA A 223 -6.97 -14.89 -8.30
CA ALA A 223 -6.64 -16.29 -8.07
C ALA A 223 -5.39 -16.40 -7.19
N TYR A 224 -5.41 -17.35 -6.25
CA TYR A 224 -4.25 -17.63 -5.42
C TYR A 224 -3.07 -18.18 -6.23
N SER A 225 -1.88 -17.68 -5.98
CA SER A 225 -0.63 -18.19 -6.56
C SER A 225 0.56 -17.97 -5.64
N ASN A 226 1.56 -18.85 -5.78
CA ASN A 226 2.87 -18.73 -5.15
C ASN A 226 3.93 -18.17 -6.10
N GLN A 227 3.58 -17.85 -7.36
CA GLN A 227 4.54 -17.32 -8.35
C GLN A 227 5.06 -15.94 -7.98
N TYR A 228 4.22 -15.11 -7.37
CA TYR A 228 4.56 -13.77 -6.91
C TYR A 228 4.22 -13.61 -5.44
N GLN A 229 5.05 -12.86 -4.73
CA GLN A 229 4.79 -12.50 -3.34
C GLN A 229 4.03 -11.17 -3.32
N ILE A 230 2.91 -11.15 -2.59
CA ILE A 230 2.16 -9.93 -2.33
C ILE A 230 2.90 -9.21 -1.20
N GLY A 231 3.40 -8.01 -1.50
CA GLY A 231 3.99 -7.11 -0.50
C GLY A 231 2.93 -6.23 0.14
N ILE A 232 3.30 -5.60 1.25
CA ILE A 232 2.51 -4.56 1.90
C ILE A 232 3.43 -3.41 2.30
N GLU A 233 2.93 -2.19 2.19
CA GLU A 233 3.60 -0.98 2.68
C GLU A 233 2.66 -0.30 3.67
N GLU A 234 3.10 -0.20 4.92
CA GLU A 234 2.38 0.49 6.00
C GLU A 234 3.27 1.61 6.54
N LYS A 235 2.64 2.73 6.90
CA LYS A 235 3.35 3.93 7.36
C LYS A 235 2.90 4.29 8.75
N ILE A 236 3.87 4.48 9.63
CA ILE A 236 3.66 4.95 11.00
C ILE A 236 4.23 6.36 11.07
N SER A 237 3.40 7.33 11.46
CA SER A 237 3.84 8.70 11.76
C SER A 237 3.89 8.89 13.27
N THR A 238 5.02 9.38 13.78
CA THR A 238 5.13 9.83 15.17
C THR A 238 5.15 11.35 15.19
N GLU A 239 4.33 11.94 16.05
CA GLU A 239 4.26 13.37 16.29
C GLU A 239 4.54 13.61 17.78
N ASN A 240 5.41 14.57 18.07
CA ASN A 240 5.70 14.97 19.44
C ASN A 240 4.59 15.90 19.95
N ALA A 241 4.37 15.93 21.27
CA ALA A 241 3.32 16.75 21.87
C ALA A 241 3.67 18.27 21.98
N LEU A 242 4.69 18.74 21.25
CA LEU A 242 5.29 20.07 21.36
C LEU A 242 5.12 20.87 20.07
#